data_AF-K1RBH6-F1
#
_entry.id   AF-K1RBH6-F1
#
_cell.length_a   1.000
_cell.length_b   1.000
_cell.length_c   1.000
_cell.angle_alpha   90.00
_cell.angle_beta   90.00
_cell.angle_gamma   90.00
#
_symmetry.space_group_name_H-M   'P 1'
#
loop_
_entity.id
_entity.type
_entity.pdbx_description
1 polymer ?
#
loop_
_entity_poly.entity_id
_entity_poly.type
_entity_poly.pdbx_seq_one_letter_code
_entity_poly.pdbx_strand_id
1 'polypeptide(L)'
;MTYFGSDVNGLVSSITQFLSYITLIEGGVTGVVMASLYKPLVNNDNKKISAIIKTSQKFYKKVGIIFSIYCLILATVYPLLFNTGFNYLYVFSLVIVLSINLLIQYMYSLTFRNLLNADKKRLCCFFYSNFDISFRNIIVIYFCCYLS
;
A
#
# COMPACT_ATOMS: atom_id res chain seq x y z
N MET A 1 -10.81 -9.27 -29.96
CA MET A 1 -10.10 -9.76 -28.77
C MET A 1 -9.51 -8.64 -27.90
N THR A 2 -10.08 -7.43 -27.90
CA THR A 2 -9.57 -6.26 -27.13
C THR A 2 -10.49 -5.80 -26.00
N TYR A 3 -11.68 -6.40 -25.85
CA TYR A 3 -12.66 -5.99 -24.84
C TYR A 3 -12.43 -6.66 -23.47
N PHE A 4 -12.14 -7.96 -23.42
CA PHE A 4 -11.86 -8.64 -22.13
C PHE A 4 -10.66 -8.06 -21.38
N GLY A 5 -9.57 -7.70 -22.07
CA GLY A 5 -8.41 -7.08 -21.44
C GLY A 5 -8.67 -5.66 -20.95
N SER A 6 -9.48 -4.87 -21.68
CA SER A 6 -9.81 -3.51 -21.26
C SER A 6 -10.83 -3.47 -20.13
N ASP A 7 -11.81 -4.38 -20.12
CA ASP A 7 -12.81 -4.49 -19.04
C ASP A 7 -12.16 -4.97 -17.73
N VAL A 8 -11.25 -5.96 -17.80
CA VAL A 8 -10.48 -6.41 -16.63
C VAL A 8 -9.52 -5.33 -16.14
N ASN A 9 -8.82 -4.63 -17.04
CA ASN A 9 -7.93 -3.53 -16.64
C ASN A 9 -8.71 -2.34 -16.05
N GLY A 10 -9.90 -2.04 -16.57
CA GLY A 10 -10.82 -1.06 -16.01
C GLY A 10 -11.25 -1.46 -14.59
N LEU A 11 -11.62 -2.72 -14.40
CA LEU A 11 -11.95 -3.30 -13.11
C LEU A 11 -10.79 -3.18 -12.09
N VAL A 12 -9.59 -3.61 -12.49
CA VAL A 12 -8.37 -3.53 -11.68
C VAL A 12 -8.08 -2.08 -11.30
N SER A 13 -8.17 -1.15 -12.26
CA SER A 13 -7.91 0.27 -12.05
C SER A 13 -8.90 0.87 -11.05
N SER A 14 -10.20 0.62 -11.22
CA SER A 14 -11.24 1.09 -10.30
C SER A 14 -11.06 0.54 -8.87
N ILE A 15 -10.83 -0.77 -8.72
CA ILE A 15 -10.57 -1.38 -7.40
C ILE A 15 -9.32 -0.76 -6.77
N THR A 16 -8.24 -0.61 -7.54
CA THR A 16 -7.00 -0.01 -7.05
C THR A 16 -7.21 1.44 -6.62
N GLN A 17 -8.06 2.19 -7.33
CA GLN A 17 -8.40 3.57 -7.00
C GLN A 17 -9.13 3.65 -5.65
N PHE A 18 -10.11 2.77 -5.41
CA PHE A 18 -10.77 2.66 -4.10
C PHE A 18 -9.79 2.23 -3.01
N LEU A 19 -8.91 1.28 -3.29
CA LEU A 19 -7.87 0.85 -2.35
C LEU A 19 -6.88 1.97 -2.04
N SER A 20 -6.58 2.84 -3.01
CA SER A 20 -5.62 3.94 -2.87
C SER A 20 -6.07 5.04 -1.92
N TYR A 21 -7.34 5.11 -1.53
CA TYR A 21 -7.81 6.07 -0.51
C TYR A 21 -7.10 5.90 0.83
N ILE A 22 -6.62 4.69 1.17
CA ILE A 22 -5.81 4.50 2.38
C ILE A 22 -4.48 5.23 2.31
N THR A 23 -3.90 5.37 1.11
CA THR A 23 -2.59 6.02 0.91
C THR A 23 -2.67 7.52 1.17
N LEU A 24 -3.84 8.12 0.95
CA LEU A 24 -4.13 9.52 1.30
C LEU A 24 -4.13 9.72 2.81
N ILE A 25 -4.79 8.82 3.55
CA ILE A 25 -4.82 8.82 5.02
C ILE A 25 -3.40 8.60 5.58
N GLU A 26 -2.68 7.61 5.04
CA GLU A 26 -1.29 7.32 5.41
C GLU A 26 -0.35 8.50 5.08
N GLY A 27 -0.53 9.12 3.92
CA GLY A 27 0.26 10.25 3.43
C GLY A 27 0.11 11.46 4.34
N GLY A 28 -1.12 11.77 4.78
CA GLY A 28 -1.39 12.85 5.74
C GLY A 28 -0.66 12.62 7.08
N VAL A 29 -0.77 11.42 7.65
CA VAL A 29 -0.07 11.06 8.90
C VAL A 29 1.44 11.11 8.72
N THR A 30 1.95 10.62 7.60
CA THR A 30 3.36 10.65 7.25
C THR A 30 3.91 12.07 7.18
N GLY A 31 3.18 12.99 6.56
CA GLY A 31 3.57 14.40 6.46
C GLY A 31 3.72 15.06 7.82
N VAL A 32 2.77 14.86 8.73
CA VAL A 32 2.81 15.41 10.10
C VAL A 32 3.99 14.82 10.88
N VAL A 33 4.20 13.51 10.78
CA VAL A 33 5.33 12.82 11.42
C VAL A 33 6.65 13.41 10.93
N MET A 34 6.84 13.58 9.62
CA MET A 34 8.07 14.15 9.05
C MET A 34 8.30 15.60 9.48
N ALA A 35 7.24 16.43 9.48
CA ALA A 35 7.32 17.81 9.96
C ALA A 35 7.74 17.86 11.45
N SER A 36 7.19 16.96 12.28
CA SER A 36 7.55 16.86 13.70
C SER A 36 8.97 16.32 13.92
N LEU A 37 9.48 15.49 13.01
CA LEU A 37 10.83 14.92 13.04
C LEU A 37 11.91 15.92 12.60
N TYR A 38 11.58 16.90 11.76
CA TYR A 38 12.57 17.85 11.24
C TYR A 38 13.27 18.65 12.36
N LYS A 39 12.50 19.24 13.28
CA LYS A 39 13.03 19.96 14.46
C LYS A 39 14.03 19.14 15.31
N PRO A 40 13.67 17.95 15.81
CA PRO A 40 14.56 17.16 16.67
C PRO A 40 15.73 16.53 15.91
N LEU A 41 15.63 16.31 14.60
CA LEU A 41 16.77 15.90 13.76
C LEU A 41 17.85 16.98 13.69
N VAL A 42 17.45 18.24 13.44
CA VAL A 42 18.38 19.38 13.41
C VAL A 42 19.06 19.58 14.77
N ASN A 43 18.31 19.40 15.86
CA ASN A 43 18.80 19.58 17.22
C ASN A 43 19.53 18.34 17.81
N ASN A 44 19.72 17.26 17.05
CA ASN A 44 20.31 15.99 17.51
C ASN A 44 19.66 15.41 18.80
N ASP A 45 18.38 15.69 19.02
CA ASP A 45 17.67 15.29 20.24
C ASP A 45 17.11 13.86 20.11
N ASN A 46 18.00 12.88 20.29
CA ASN A 46 17.70 11.45 20.13
C ASN A 46 16.49 10.99 20.97
N LYS A 47 16.26 11.57 22.16
CA LYS A 47 15.11 11.21 23.00
C LYS A 47 13.79 11.58 22.34
N LYS A 48 13.69 12.79 21.76
CA LYS A 48 12.49 13.22 21.03
C LYS A 48 12.30 12.44 19.73
N ILE A 49 13.39 12.14 19.02
CA ILE A 49 13.35 11.33 17.80
C ILE A 49 12.70 9.97 18.11
N SER A 50 13.21 9.23 19.10
CA SER A 50 12.67 7.92 19.48
C SER A 50 11.21 7.99 19.95
N ALA A 51 10.83 9.05 20.67
CA ALA A 51 9.44 9.25 21.12
C ALA A 51 8.48 9.47 19.94
N ILE A 52 8.86 10.28 18.95
CA ILE A 52 8.05 10.54 17.74
C ILE A 52 7.94 9.27 16.92
N ILE A 53 9.03 8.54 16.73
CA ILE A 53 9.04 7.25 16.01
C ILE A 53 8.08 6.26 16.65
N LYS A 54 8.19 6.06 17.97
CA LYS A 54 7.36 5.09 18.71
C LYS A 54 5.88 5.47 18.64
N THR A 55 5.58 6.77 18.70
CA THR A 55 4.23 7.29 18.52
C THR A 55 3.72 7.00 17.11
N SER A 56 4.53 7.30 16.09
CA SER A 56 4.23 7.08 14.68
C SER A 56 3.93 5.61 14.40
N GLN A 57 4.74 4.68 14.91
CA GLN A 57 4.52 3.23 14.76
C GLN A 57 3.15 2.79 15.27
N LYS A 58 2.70 3.32 16.42
CA LYS A 58 1.36 3.02 16.95
C LYS A 58 0.27 3.53 16.02
N PHE A 59 0.44 4.70 15.41
CA PHE A 59 -0.50 5.24 14.43
C PHE A 59 -0.57 4.39 13.16
N TYR A 60 0.57 4.00 12.57
CA TYR A 60 0.57 3.12 11.41
C TYR A 60 -0.05 1.75 11.70
N LYS A 61 0.20 1.17 12.88
CA LYS A 61 -0.45 -0.09 13.27
C LYS A 61 -1.98 0.03 13.32
N LYS A 62 -2.51 1.17 13.79
CA LYS A 62 -3.96 1.44 13.75
C LYS A 62 -4.48 1.56 12.32
N VAL A 63 -3.78 2.29 11.45
CA VAL A 63 -4.15 2.46 10.04
C VAL A 63 -4.14 1.12 9.31
N GLY A 64 -3.17 0.24 9.59
CA GLY A 64 -3.14 -1.12 9.03
C GLY A 64 -4.33 -2.00 9.44
N ILE A 65 -4.80 -1.89 10.68
CA ILE A 65 -6.00 -2.61 11.15
C ILE A 65 -7.26 -2.07 10.43
N ILE A 66 -7.40 -0.75 10.35
CA ILE A 66 -8.51 -0.10 9.63
C ILE A 66 -8.51 -0.53 8.16
N PHE A 67 -7.33 -0.59 7.53
CA PHE A 67 -7.19 -1.01 6.15
C PHE A 67 -7.57 -2.48 5.94
N SER A 68 -7.20 -3.38 6.85
CA SER A 68 -7.59 -4.79 6.75
C SER A 68 -9.11 -4.98 6.80
N ILE A 69 -9.81 -4.22 7.63
CA ILE A 69 -11.28 -4.24 7.70
C ILE A 69 -11.87 -3.65 6.41
N TYR A 70 -11.32 -2.53 5.94
CA TYR A 70 -11.73 -1.90 4.69
C TYR A 70 -11.63 -2.85 3.49
N CYS A 71 -10.54 -3.60 3.37
CA CYS A 71 -10.35 -4.59 2.30
C CYS A 71 -11.42 -5.70 2.32
N LEU A 72 -11.80 -6.19 3.50
CA LEU A 72 -12.85 -7.21 3.63
C LEU A 72 -14.22 -6.68 3.20
N ILE A 73 -14.54 -5.44 3.58
CA ILE A 73 -15.77 -4.75 3.15
C ILE A 73 -15.74 -4.53 1.64
N LEU A 74 -14.63 -4.04 1.09
CA LEU A 74 -14.49 -3.81 -0.35
C LEU A 74 -14.64 -5.13 -1.13
N ALA A 75 -14.02 -6.21 -0.68
CA ALA A 75 -14.08 -7.52 -1.34
C ALA A 75 -15.50 -8.09 -1.43
N THR A 76 -16.36 -7.80 -0.45
CA THR A 76 -17.75 -8.25 -0.43
C THR A 76 -18.70 -7.28 -1.14
N VAL A 77 -18.56 -5.98 -0.88
CA VAL A 77 -19.45 -4.92 -1.39
C VAL A 77 -19.24 -4.66 -2.88
N TYR A 78 -17.99 -4.71 -3.36
CA TYR A 78 -17.65 -4.40 -4.74
C TYR A 78 -18.30 -5.34 -5.78
N PRO A 79 -18.22 -6.68 -5.66
CA PRO A 79 -18.90 -7.59 -6.59
C PRO A 79 -20.44 -7.58 -6.45
N LEU A 80 -21.00 -7.05 -5.36
CA LEU A 80 -22.45 -6.90 -5.16
C LEU A 80 -23.01 -5.63 -5.81
N LEU A 81 -22.26 -4.51 -5.77
CA LEU A 81 -22.71 -3.22 -6.30
C LEU A 81 -22.46 -3.07 -7.80
N PHE A 82 -21.37 -3.65 -8.32
CA PHE A 82 -20.98 -3.50 -9.72
C PHE A 82 -21.31 -4.77 -10.49
N ASN A 83 -22.32 -4.69 -11.37
CA ASN A 83 -22.65 -5.76 -12.28
C ASN A 83 -21.66 -5.74 -13.46
N THR A 84 -20.44 -6.19 -13.21
CA THR A 84 -19.29 -6.06 -14.11
C THR A 84 -19.32 -7.03 -15.30
N GLY A 85 -20.35 -7.88 -15.40
CA GLY A 85 -20.44 -8.95 -16.39
C GLY A 85 -19.51 -10.14 -16.10
N PHE A 86 -18.67 -10.05 -15.06
CA PHE A 86 -17.77 -11.11 -14.61
C PHE A 86 -18.37 -11.92 -13.46
N ASN A 87 -17.93 -13.16 -13.32
CA ASN A 87 -18.35 -14.03 -12.23
C ASN A 87 -17.96 -13.45 -10.86
N TYR A 88 -18.85 -13.54 -9.87
CA TYR A 88 -18.65 -13.03 -8.51
C TYR A 88 -17.31 -13.48 -7.91
N LEU A 89 -16.96 -14.77 -8.07
CA LEU A 89 -15.70 -15.34 -7.59
C LEU A 89 -14.46 -14.72 -8.24
N TYR A 90 -14.55 -14.34 -9.51
CA TYR A 90 -13.46 -13.70 -10.23
C TYR A 90 -13.19 -12.32 -9.64
N VAL A 91 -14.23 -11.48 -9.51
CA VAL A 91 -14.10 -10.14 -8.93
C VAL A 91 -13.64 -10.21 -7.47
N PHE A 92 -14.21 -11.12 -6.68
CA PHE A 92 -13.84 -11.32 -5.28
C PHE A 92 -12.35 -11.68 -5.11
N SER A 93 -11.86 -12.68 -5.86
CA SER A 93 -10.45 -13.08 -5.82
C SER A 93 -9.52 -11.96 -6.25
N LEU A 94 -9.91 -11.17 -7.27
CA LEU A 94 -9.15 -10.06 -7.78
C LEU A 94 -9.03 -8.93 -6.73
N VAL A 95 -10.12 -8.57 -6.05
CA VAL A 95 -10.09 -7.61 -4.94
C VAL A 95 -9.19 -8.10 -3.81
N ILE A 96 -9.26 -9.39 -3.45
CA ILE A 96 -8.39 -9.97 -2.42
C ILE A 96 -6.91 -9.90 -2.81
N VAL A 97 -6.57 -10.29 -4.04
CA VAL A 97 -5.18 -10.25 -4.53
C VAL A 97 -4.64 -8.82 -4.49
N LEU A 98 -5.40 -7.83 -4.97
CA LEU A 98 -5.00 -6.42 -4.93
C LEU A 98 -4.87 -5.89 -3.49
N SER A 99 -5.81 -6.25 -2.63
CA SER A 99 -5.80 -5.86 -1.21
C SER A 99 -4.58 -6.41 -0.47
N ILE A 100 -4.22 -7.67 -0.70
CA ILE A 100 -3.04 -8.32 -0.13
C ILE A 100 -1.77 -7.65 -0.64
N ASN A 101 -1.68 -7.36 -1.93
CA ASN A 101 -0.53 -6.62 -2.49
C ASN A 101 -0.34 -5.27 -1.80
N LEU A 102 -1.42 -4.52 -1.60
CA LEU A 102 -1.36 -3.22 -0.93
C LEU A 102 -1.05 -3.36 0.58
N LEU A 103 -1.58 -4.39 1.24
CA LEU A 103 -1.26 -4.71 2.64
C LEU A 103 0.22 -5.03 2.83
N ILE A 104 0.79 -5.84 1.94
CA ILE A 104 2.21 -6.18 1.96
C ILE A 104 3.04 -4.92 1.77
N GLN A 105 2.73 -4.10 0.76
CA GLN A 105 3.41 -2.82 0.53
C GLN A 105 3.33 -1.89 1.74
N TYR A 106 2.17 -1.86 2.40
CA TYR A 106 1.95 -1.11 3.63
C TYR A 106 2.78 -1.64 4.81
N MET A 107 2.81 -2.97 5.00
CA MET A 107 3.64 -3.60 6.02
C MET A 107 5.13 -3.38 5.77
N TYR A 108 5.57 -3.31 4.50
CA TYR A 108 6.93 -2.89 4.15
C TYR A 108 7.18 -1.43 4.54
N SER A 109 6.29 -0.48 4.25
CA SER A 109 6.41 0.93 4.70
C SER A 109 6.62 1.03 6.22
N LEU A 110 5.86 0.23 6.99
CA LEU A 110 5.96 0.18 8.45
C LEU A 110 7.23 -0.52 8.95
N THR A 111 7.56 -1.68 8.39
CA THR A 111 8.75 -2.47 8.74
C THR A 111 10.02 -1.69 8.41
N PHE A 112 10.02 -0.99 7.29
CA PHE A 112 11.07 -0.08 6.87
C PHE A 112 11.29 1.05 7.87
N ARG A 113 10.21 1.69 8.33
CA ARG A 113 10.30 2.69 9.41
C ARG A 113 10.87 2.08 10.69
N ASN A 114 10.52 0.85 11.04
CA ASN A 114 11.10 0.19 12.22
C ASN A 114 12.60 -0.09 12.04
N LEU A 115 12.98 -0.65 10.88
CA LEU A 115 14.35 -1.04 10.57
C LEU A 115 15.29 0.18 10.45
N LEU A 116 14.82 1.24 9.81
CA LEU A 116 15.56 2.50 9.63
C LEU A 116 15.78 3.31 10.92
N ASN A 117 15.00 3.03 11.97
CA ASN A 117 15.22 3.65 13.28
C ASN A 117 16.17 2.82 14.16
N ALA A 118 16.37 1.54 13.83
CA ALA A 118 17.33 0.68 14.49
C ALA A 118 18.74 0.81 13.86
N ASP A 119 18.83 1.09 12.57
CA ASP A 119 20.10 1.17 11.85
C ASP A 119 20.15 2.48 11.05
N LYS A 120 21.24 3.26 11.13
CA LYS A 120 21.45 4.57 10.47
C LYS A 120 21.51 4.48 8.92
N LYS A 121 20.76 3.58 8.27
CA LYS A 121 20.87 3.20 6.86
C LYS A 121 19.65 3.60 6.02
N ARG A 122 19.14 4.81 6.26
CA ARG A 122 17.95 5.41 5.60
C ARG A 122 17.97 5.37 4.05
N LEU A 123 19.14 5.40 3.42
CA LEU A 123 19.26 5.44 1.96
C LEU A 123 19.22 4.07 1.28
N CYS A 124 19.91 3.07 1.83
CA CYS A 124 20.16 1.80 1.14
C CYS A 124 18.87 0.99 0.92
N CYS A 125 17.95 1.10 1.87
CA CYS A 125 16.73 0.32 1.84
C CYS A 125 15.67 0.97 0.92
N PHE A 126 15.69 2.30 0.69
CA PHE A 126 14.76 2.97 -0.23
C PHE A 126 14.94 2.45 -1.66
N PHE A 127 16.19 2.16 -2.06
CA PHE A 127 16.48 1.52 -3.34
C PHE A 127 15.83 0.15 -3.48
N TYR A 128 15.79 -0.65 -2.41
CA TYR A 128 15.23 -2.00 -2.45
C TYR A 128 13.71 -1.99 -2.67
N SER A 129 12.97 -1.14 -1.95
CA SER A 129 11.52 -1.05 -2.11
C SER A 129 11.08 -0.51 -3.49
N ASN A 130 11.84 0.41 -4.08
CA ASN A 130 11.58 0.90 -5.44
C ASN A 130 11.91 -0.17 -6.50
N PHE A 131 12.91 -1.01 -6.23
CA PHE A 131 13.26 -2.15 -7.07
C PHE A 131 12.15 -3.19 -7.08
N ASP A 132 11.59 -3.55 -5.92
CA ASP A 132 10.47 -4.50 -5.78
C ASP A 132 9.21 -4.07 -6.55
N ILE A 133 8.85 -2.77 -6.49
CA ILE A 133 7.67 -2.24 -7.20
C ILE A 133 7.88 -2.30 -8.71
N SER A 134 9.07 -1.96 -9.18
CA SER A 134 9.42 -1.99 -10.61
C SER A 134 9.41 -3.43 -11.14
N PHE A 135 9.94 -4.37 -10.37
CA PHE A 135 9.97 -5.79 -10.73
C PHE A 135 8.55 -6.38 -10.81
N ARG A 136 7.68 -6.05 -9.86
CA ARG A 136 6.28 -6.47 -9.86
C ARG A 136 5.49 -5.92 -11.06
N ASN A 137 5.72 -4.66 -11.44
CA ASN A 137 5.11 -4.07 -12.64
C ASN A 137 5.57 -4.76 -13.93
N ILE A 138 6.86 -5.11 -14.03
CA ILE A 138 7.41 -5.82 -15.20
C ILE A 138 6.80 -7.22 -15.32
N ILE A 139 6.64 -7.95 -14.21
CA ILE A 139 6.01 -9.27 -14.21
C ILE A 139 4.56 -9.20 -14.68
N VAL A 140 3.79 -8.21 -14.21
CA VAL A 140 2.39 -8.00 -14.64
C VAL A 140 2.31 -7.70 -16.14
N ILE A 141 3.21 -6.86 -16.66
CA ILE A 141 3.30 -6.59 -18.10
C ILE A 141 3.67 -7.87 -18.88
N TYR A 142 4.60 -8.67 -18.37
CA TYR A 142 5.02 -9.91 -19.01
C TYR A 142 3.91 -10.96 -19.03
N PHE A 143 3.17 -11.09 -17.93
CA PHE A 143 2.02 -11.97 -17.84
C PHE A 143 0.87 -11.50 -18.76
N CYS A 144 0.67 -10.19 -18.88
CA CYS A 144 -0.29 -9.59 -19.80
C CYS A 144 0.08 -9.82 -21.27
N CYS A 145 1.37 -9.90 -21.60
CA CYS A 145 1.86 -10.18 -22.94
C CYS A 145 1.81 -11.68 -23.30
N TYR A 146 1.84 -12.57 -22.29
CA TYR A 146 1.77 -14.02 -22.48
C TYR A 146 0.33 -14.54 -22.54
N LEU A 147 -0.63 -13.81 -21.96
CA LEU A 147 -2.06 -14.16 -21.98
C LEU A 147 -2.83 -13.53 -23.16
N SER A 148 -2.15 -12.79 -24.04
CA SER A 148 -2.70 -12.14 -25.24
C SER A 148 -2.29 -12.86 -26.51
#